data_AF-A0A0K2TKE3-F1
#
_entry.id   AF-A0A0K2TKE3-F1
#
_cell.length_a   1.000
_cell.length_b   1.000
_cell.length_c   1.000
_cell.angle_alpha   90.00
_cell.angle_beta   90.00
_cell.angle_gamma   90.00
#
_symmetry.space_group_name_H-M   'P 1'
#
loop_
_entity.id
_entity.type
_entity.pdbx_description
1 polymer ?
#
loop_
_entity_poly.entity_id
_entity_poly.type
_entity_poly.pdbx_seq_one_letter_code
_entity_poly.pdbx_strand_id
1 'polypeptide(L)'
;IFEMFPFCILFQDNLNVTCIGTALRHFIPQVVGQKLSSYFELVKPLIELTFEAVHSHSNNTFELATLEDVRNINKDFDATSIPEFDDEMNMDEDLDKTFHIKGRMVFIQEWHQMLFIACPILKELESLTTVGLFINELSMHDYSRETLLAQSQQYIETRISLNSLEAKSKILNSQLTSLDAIKKKTDSLVYQMIPKSVATRLRNGEGSMNTCEAFECVTMLFSDIVGFTTICSSLRPPQVVKLLNDLYTVFDFLVDQNAVYKVETVGDAYFIVAGCPLRGSNHALKICDMAFDMVDGISILRDFSSGKNLEMRVGCHSGPVVAGVIGNKMPRYCLFGHNVGLTEKFESNSLPMKIHISENCRALLPPQYITVERKEEGLSQKVGGLKSYFLTSKENRKPIKKQTIKVLLPTDSETPKVDGEPNGKDLDSSNEESKEKPQLSIKDNEDNSTPSPADFPSIDTDSQYCGGFNHSTVCNLL
;
A
#
# COMPACT_ATOMS: atom_id res chain seq x y z
N ILE A 1 56.35 13.79 -42.33
CA ILE A 1 56.26 13.16 -40.98
C ILE A 1 55.35 13.99 -40.08
N PHE A 2 55.68 15.25 -39.82
CA PHE A 2 54.93 16.12 -38.89
C PHE A 2 53.48 16.45 -39.30
N GLU A 3 53.12 16.35 -40.58
CA GLU A 3 51.72 16.45 -41.04
C GLU A 3 50.93 15.14 -40.91
N MET A 4 51.61 13.98 -40.94
CA MET A 4 50.98 12.66 -40.81
C MET A 4 50.80 12.23 -39.35
N PHE A 5 51.63 12.76 -38.45
CA PHE A 5 51.59 12.50 -37.02
C PHE A 5 51.37 13.82 -36.27
N PRO A 6 50.10 14.19 -35.97
CA PRO A 6 49.77 15.47 -35.37
C PRO A 6 50.34 15.67 -33.96
N PHE A 7 50.55 14.55 -33.24
CA PHE A 7 51.11 14.51 -31.88
C PHE A 7 52.48 13.84 -31.87
N CYS A 8 53.47 14.48 -32.47
CA CYS A 8 54.87 14.05 -32.38
C CYS A 8 55.78 15.14 -31.82
N ILE A 9 56.85 14.74 -31.13
CA ILE A 9 57.84 15.64 -30.54
C ILE A 9 59.24 15.12 -30.91
N LEU A 10 60.07 15.97 -31.47
CA LEU A 10 61.47 15.68 -31.77
C LEU A 10 62.35 16.50 -30.83
N PHE A 11 63.28 15.86 -30.11
CA PHE A 11 64.15 16.53 -29.14
C PHE A 11 65.58 15.97 -29.14
N GLN A 12 66.53 16.81 -28.70
CA GLN A 12 67.96 16.51 -28.62
C GLN A 12 68.37 15.86 -27.28
N ASP A 13 69.66 15.53 -27.16
CA ASP A 13 70.31 15.00 -25.95
C ASP A 13 70.07 15.83 -24.69
N ASN A 14 70.02 17.15 -24.83
CA ASN A 14 69.73 18.12 -23.76
C ASN A 14 68.23 18.30 -23.46
N LEU A 15 67.35 17.47 -24.04
CA LEU A 15 65.89 17.57 -23.98
C LEU A 15 65.30 18.84 -24.60
N ASN A 16 66.06 19.57 -25.42
CA ASN A 16 65.50 20.70 -26.16
C ASN A 16 64.69 20.19 -27.34
N VAL A 17 63.46 20.68 -27.46
CA VAL A 17 62.54 20.30 -28.54
C VAL A 17 62.92 21.04 -29.81
N THR A 18 63.20 20.30 -30.89
CA THR A 18 63.56 20.84 -32.20
C THR A 18 62.34 21.04 -33.08
N CYS A 19 61.39 20.11 -33.06
CA CYS A 19 60.19 20.12 -33.90
C CYS A 19 59.01 19.44 -33.18
N ILE A 20 57.79 19.88 -33.50
CA ILE A 20 56.54 19.30 -32.99
C ILE A 20 55.54 19.07 -34.15
N GLY A 21 54.61 18.14 -33.94
CA GLY A 21 53.51 17.85 -34.87
C GLY A 21 52.52 19.01 -34.99
N THR A 22 51.69 18.96 -36.02
CA THR A 22 50.75 20.05 -36.36
C THR A 22 49.75 20.38 -35.25
N ALA A 23 49.14 19.38 -34.62
CA ALA A 23 48.18 19.58 -33.53
C ALA A 23 48.86 20.14 -32.27
N LEU A 24 50.02 19.59 -31.89
CA LEU A 24 50.81 20.12 -30.77
C LEU A 24 51.31 21.54 -31.02
N ARG A 25 51.53 21.93 -32.29
CA ARG A 25 51.94 23.29 -32.66
C ARG A 25 50.82 24.31 -32.54
N HIS A 26 49.58 23.91 -32.81
CA HIS A 26 48.41 24.75 -32.55
C HIS A 26 48.19 24.91 -31.05
N PHE A 27 48.43 23.82 -30.30
CA PHE A 27 48.16 23.72 -28.88
C PHE A 27 49.21 24.41 -27.98
N ILE A 28 50.51 24.14 -28.20
CA ILE A 28 51.62 24.74 -27.43
C ILE A 28 52.77 25.12 -28.38
N PRO A 29 52.66 26.23 -29.12
CA PRO A 29 53.70 26.65 -30.06
C PRO A 29 55.03 27.01 -29.39
N GLN A 30 54.99 27.40 -28.10
CA GLN A 30 56.15 27.88 -27.32
C GLN A 30 57.12 26.78 -26.91
N VAL A 31 56.75 25.49 -27.06
CA VAL A 31 57.60 24.35 -26.71
C VAL A 31 58.82 24.24 -27.63
N VAL A 32 58.74 24.73 -28.88
CA VAL A 32 59.84 24.64 -29.84
C VAL A 32 61.02 25.52 -29.38
N GLY A 33 62.19 24.91 -29.20
CA GLY A 33 63.39 25.58 -28.71
C GLY A 33 63.54 25.62 -27.19
N GLN A 34 62.57 25.10 -26.43
CA GLN A 34 62.61 24.99 -24.98
C GLN A 34 62.87 23.55 -24.53
N LYS A 35 63.18 23.38 -23.23
CA LYS A 35 63.32 22.05 -22.61
C LYS A 35 61.97 21.37 -22.49
N LEU A 36 61.91 20.09 -22.85
CA LEU A 36 60.71 19.26 -22.75
C LEU A 36 60.15 19.21 -21.32
N SER A 37 61.04 19.15 -20.32
CA SER A 37 60.71 19.12 -18.89
C SER A 37 60.00 20.36 -18.36
N SER A 38 60.03 21.48 -19.10
CA SER A 38 59.38 22.72 -18.70
C SER A 38 57.88 22.75 -19.02
N TYR A 39 57.41 21.86 -19.90
CA TYR A 39 56.01 21.81 -20.34
C TYR A 39 55.37 20.45 -20.07
N PHE A 40 56.15 19.38 -20.10
CA PHE A 40 55.67 18.02 -19.92
C PHE A 40 56.33 17.33 -18.73
N GLU A 41 55.51 16.64 -17.94
CA GLU A 41 55.93 15.70 -16.92
C GLU A 41 55.77 14.27 -17.43
N LEU A 42 56.72 13.40 -17.08
CA LEU A 42 56.64 11.98 -17.39
C LEU A 42 55.81 11.25 -16.33
N VAL A 43 54.60 10.82 -16.72
CA VAL A 43 53.68 10.08 -15.85
C VAL A 43 54.04 8.59 -15.82
N LYS A 44 54.37 8.02 -17.00
CA LYS A 44 54.77 6.61 -17.12
C LYS A 44 55.86 6.42 -18.19
N PRO A 45 56.82 5.51 -18.00
CA PRO A 45 57.15 4.81 -16.75
C PRO A 45 57.74 5.78 -15.71
N LEU A 46 57.71 5.41 -14.42
CA LEU A 46 58.24 6.22 -13.31
C LEU A 46 59.78 6.25 -13.32
N ILE A 47 60.34 6.96 -14.29
CA ILE A 47 61.77 7.22 -14.44
C ILE A 47 62.00 8.73 -14.51
N GLU A 48 63.23 9.16 -14.22
CA GLU A 48 63.59 10.55 -14.40
C GLU A 48 63.63 10.91 -15.89
N LEU A 49 63.04 12.04 -16.29
CA LEU A 49 63.00 12.49 -17.68
C LEU A 49 64.40 12.97 -18.11
N THR A 50 65.30 12.03 -18.40
CA THR A 50 66.64 12.27 -18.96
C THR A 50 66.83 11.48 -20.25
N PHE A 51 67.63 11.99 -21.17
CA PHE A 51 67.85 11.34 -22.46
C PHE A 51 68.39 9.92 -22.33
N GLU A 52 69.34 9.70 -21.41
CA GLU A 52 69.90 8.37 -21.12
C GLU A 52 68.86 7.40 -20.57
N ALA A 53 68.02 7.86 -19.62
CA ALA A 53 66.98 7.03 -19.02
C ALA A 53 65.88 6.66 -20.01
N VAL A 54 65.49 7.57 -20.91
CA VAL A 54 64.54 7.26 -21.98
C VAL A 54 65.18 6.30 -22.99
N HIS A 55 66.45 6.49 -23.33
CA HIS A 55 67.16 5.66 -24.31
C HIS A 55 67.32 4.22 -23.81
N SER A 56 67.63 4.03 -22.52
CA SER A 56 67.71 2.70 -21.90
C SER A 56 66.36 1.99 -21.83
N HIS A 57 65.24 2.73 -21.88
CA HIS A 57 63.87 2.22 -21.82
C HIS A 57 63.10 2.35 -23.15
N SER A 58 63.79 2.36 -24.29
CA SER A 58 63.21 2.55 -25.64
C SER A 58 62.08 1.57 -26.02
N ASN A 59 61.97 0.42 -25.34
CA ASN A 59 60.89 -0.56 -25.55
C ASN A 59 59.59 -0.25 -24.78
N ASN A 60 59.62 0.69 -23.83
CA ASN A 60 58.45 1.06 -23.04
C ASN A 60 57.55 2.06 -23.77
N THR A 61 56.28 2.08 -23.39
CA THR A 61 55.34 3.13 -23.78
C THR A 61 55.42 4.26 -22.76
N PHE A 62 55.58 5.47 -23.25
CA PHE A 62 55.72 6.67 -22.44
C PHE A 62 54.40 7.45 -22.42
N GLU A 63 54.04 7.99 -21.27
CA GLU A 63 52.88 8.84 -21.05
C GLU A 63 53.39 10.18 -20.50
N LEU A 64 53.18 11.25 -21.26
CA LEU A 64 53.51 12.62 -20.86
C LEU A 64 52.22 13.38 -20.55
N ALA A 65 52.23 14.15 -19.47
CA ALA A 65 51.15 15.08 -19.11
C ALA A 65 51.65 16.52 -19.14
N THR A 66 50.81 17.47 -19.52
CA THR A 66 51.14 18.89 -19.42
C THR A 66 51.16 19.35 -17.96
N LEU A 67 52.13 20.21 -17.61
CA LEU A 67 52.27 20.75 -16.24
C LEU A 67 51.22 21.82 -15.90
N GLU A 68 50.75 22.58 -16.90
CA GLU A 68 49.70 23.57 -16.73
C GLU A 68 48.35 23.05 -17.25
N ASP A 69 47.27 23.51 -16.61
CA ASP A 69 45.90 23.29 -17.08
C ASP A 69 45.73 23.84 -18.49
N VAL A 70 45.11 23.03 -19.34
CA VAL A 70 44.91 23.34 -20.76
C VAL A 70 44.17 24.68 -20.99
N ARG A 71 43.26 25.03 -20.07
CA ARG A 71 42.48 26.28 -20.10
C ARG A 71 43.34 27.53 -19.93
N ASN A 72 44.49 27.44 -19.27
CA ASN A 72 45.40 28.58 -19.05
C ASN A 72 46.34 28.85 -20.22
N ILE A 73 46.55 27.84 -21.09
CA ILE A 73 47.41 27.92 -22.27
C ILE A 73 46.69 28.65 -23.42
N ASN A 74 45.37 28.44 -23.55
CA ASN A 74 44.53 29.01 -24.62
C ASN A 74 43.92 30.40 -24.28
N LYS A 75 44.68 31.31 -23.65
CA LYS A 75 44.18 32.66 -23.30
C LYS A 75 43.82 33.56 -24.49
N ASP A 76 44.10 33.14 -25.73
CA ASP A 76 43.78 33.89 -26.96
C ASP A 76 42.47 33.45 -27.63
N PHE A 77 41.76 32.43 -27.11
CA PHE A 77 40.41 32.09 -27.58
C PHE A 77 39.37 32.77 -26.67
N ASP A 78 38.62 33.70 -27.26
CA ASP A 78 37.64 34.58 -26.62
C ASP A 78 36.59 33.79 -25.81
N ALA A 79 36.84 33.65 -24.51
CA ALA A 79 36.02 32.88 -23.56
C ALA A 79 34.76 33.65 -23.11
N THR A 80 34.04 34.27 -24.05
CA THR A 80 32.80 35.01 -23.77
C THR A 80 31.51 34.27 -24.16
N SER A 81 31.56 32.97 -24.47
CA SER A 81 30.34 32.23 -24.88
C SER A 81 30.28 30.76 -24.47
N ILE A 82 30.56 30.44 -23.21
CA ILE A 82 30.16 29.15 -22.62
C ILE A 82 29.43 29.44 -21.30
N PRO A 83 28.14 29.08 -21.16
CA PRO A 83 27.43 29.28 -19.90
C PRO A 83 28.06 28.41 -18.82
N GLU A 84 28.40 29.01 -17.68
CA GLU A 84 28.66 28.29 -16.43
C GLU A 84 27.38 27.53 -16.06
N PHE A 85 27.39 26.21 -16.23
CA PHE A 85 26.43 25.34 -15.58
C PHE A 85 27.00 25.01 -14.19
N ASP A 86 26.28 25.42 -13.15
CA ASP A 86 26.53 25.04 -11.76
C ASP A 86 26.35 23.52 -11.61
N ASP A 87 27.45 22.77 -11.68
CA ASP A 87 27.47 21.36 -11.28
C ASP A 87 27.74 21.24 -9.78
N GLU A 88 26.64 21.19 -9.03
CA GLU A 88 26.64 20.73 -7.65
C GLU A 88 27.02 19.24 -7.59
N MET A 89 28.09 18.95 -6.84
CA MET A 89 28.43 17.65 -6.24
C MET A 89 28.94 16.52 -7.16
N ASN A 90 30.16 16.65 -7.68
CA ASN A 90 30.99 15.49 -8.07
C ASN A 90 32.40 15.59 -7.46
N MET A 91 32.69 14.76 -6.45
CA MET A 91 33.99 14.73 -5.75
C MET A 91 35.11 14.01 -6.51
N ASP A 92 34.85 13.52 -7.74
CA ASP A 92 35.79 12.73 -8.55
C ASP A 92 36.33 13.47 -9.79
N GLU A 93 35.89 14.71 -10.07
CA GLU A 93 36.21 15.45 -11.31
C GLU A 93 37.51 16.27 -11.28
N ASP A 94 38.19 16.35 -10.14
CA ASP A 94 39.39 17.21 -10.00
C ASP A 94 40.68 16.61 -10.61
N LEU A 95 40.64 15.41 -11.20
CA LEU A 95 41.86 14.70 -11.61
C LEU A 95 42.31 14.86 -13.08
N ASP A 96 41.50 15.39 -14.01
CA ASP A 96 41.85 15.40 -15.45
C ASP A 96 41.73 16.81 -16.09
N LYS A 97 42.42 17.81 -15.52
CA LYS A 97 42.54 19.15 -16.17
C LYS A 97 43.81 19.28 -17.03
N THR A 98 44.71 18.30 -16.95
CA THR A 98 45.97 18.20 -17.70
C THR A 98 45.78 17.42 -19.00
N PHE A 99 46.55 17.75 -20.03
CA PHE A 99 46.51 17.05 -21.32
C PHE A 99 47.51 15.89 -21.33
N HIS A 100 47.01 14.67 -21.52
CA HIS A 100 47.83 13.44 -21.52
C HIS A 100 48.05 12.94 -22.95
N ILE A 101 49.30 12.66 -23.29
CA ILE A 101 49.70 12.01 -24.55
C ILE A 101 50.49 10.75 -24.25
N LYS A 102 50.12 9.65 -24.89
CA LYS A 102 50.75 8.34 -24.72
C LYS A 102 51.30 7.85 -26.04
N GLY A 103 52.53 7.37 -26.01
CA GLY A 103 53.28 7.09 -27.23
C GLY A 103 54.55 6.30 -27.02
N ARG A 104 55.34 6.18 -28.07
CA ARG A 104 56.66 5.55 -28.03
C ARG A 104 57.75 6.55 -28.39
N MET A 105 58.87 6.48 -27.69
CA MET A 105 60.07 7.27 -27.98
C MET A 105 61.06 6.42 -28.77
N VAL A 106 61.47 6.90 -29.95
CA VAL A 106 62.37 6.22 -30.89
C VAL A 106 63.60 7.08 -31.10
N PHE A 107 64.79 6.53 -30.89
CA PHE A 107 66.04 7.23 -31.15
C PHE A 107 66.45 7.08 -32.63
N ILE A 108 66.73 8.20 -33.29
CA ILE A 108 67.16 8.26 -34.68
C ILE A 108 68.67 8.54 -34.70
N GLN A 109 69.45 7.56 -35.19
CA GLN A 109 70.92 7.61 -35.15
C GLN A 109 71.48 8.72 -36.04
N GLU A 110 70.85 8.98 -37.20
CA GLU A 110 71.30 9.94 -38.20
C GLU A 110 71.17 11.40 -37.75
N TRP A 111 70.18 11.68 -36.89
CA TRP A 111 69.90 13.03 -36.39
C TRP A 111 70.38 13.24 -34.96
N HIS A 112 70.83 12.18 -34.30
CA HIS A 112 71.15 12.16 -32.87
C HIS A 112 70.02 12.77 -32.01
N GLN A 113 68.77 12.41 -32.36
CA GLN A 113 67.55 12.97 -31.76
C GLN A 113 66.56 11.87 -31.41
N MET A 114 65.72 12.12 -30.42
CA MET A 114 64.61 11.27 -30.04
C MET A 114 63.30 11.79 -30.63
N LEU A 115 62.59 10.89 -31.30
CA LEU A 115 61.27 11.10 -31.85
C LEU A 115 60.23 10.43 -30.94
N PHE A 116 59.38 11.21 -30.31
CA PHE A 116 58.19 10.73 -29.60
C PHE A 116 57.00 10.75 -30.56
N ILE A 117 56.41 9.59 -30.83
CA ILE A 117 55.16 9.46 -31.58
C ILE A 117 54.07 9.09 -30.58
N ALA A 118 53.09 9.97 -30.41
CA ALA A 118 52.07 9.83 -29.39
C ALA A 118 50.66 10.01 -29.93
N CYS A 119 49.72 9.63 -29.09
CA CYS A 119 48.29 9.79 -29.26
C CYS A 119 47.72 10.42 -27.97
N PRO A 120 46.81 11.40 -28.05
CA PRO A 120 46.14 11.94 -26.87
C PRO A 120 45.27 10.88 -26.21
N ILE A 121 45.22 10.89 -24.87
CA ILE A 121 44.27 10.09 -24.09
C ILE A 121 43.08 10.98 -23.79
N LEU A 122 41.91 10.63 -24.33
CA LEU A 122 40.66 11.37 -24.16
C LEU A 122 39.61 10.37 -23.67
N LYS A 123 38.89 10.71 -22.59
CA LYS A 123 37.83 9.86 -22.02
C LYS A 123 36.49 10.10 -22.69
N GLU A 124 36.20 11.37 -22.99
CA GLU A 124 34.92 11.79 -23.55
C GLU A 124 35.12 12.74 -24.73
N LEU A 125 34.12 12.83 -25.61
CA LEU A 125 34.17 13.75 -26.75
C LEU A 125 34.21 15.22 -26.29
N GLU A 126 33.64 15.52 -25.12
CA GLU A 126 33.69 16.84 -24.48
C GLU A 126 35.08 17.20 -23.94
N SER A 127 35.95 16.21 -23.72
CA SER A 127 37.35 16.47 -23.41
C SER A 127 38.08 17.15 -24.58
N LEU A 128 37.64 16.95 -25.84
CA LEU A 128 38.23 17.64 -26.99
C LEU A 128 38.02 19.16 -26.92
N THR A 129 36.81 19.60 -26.56
CA THR A 129 36.50 21.03 -26.45
C THR A 129 37.24 21.67 -25.28
N THR A 130 37.33 20.95 -24.16
CA THR A 130 38.09 21.40 -22.97
C THR A 130 39.58 21.53 -23.27
N VAL A 131 40.13 20.61 -24.07
CA VAL A 131 41.53 20.65 -24.49
C VAL A 131 41.75 21.64 -25.65
N GLY A 132 40.70 22.07 -26.35
CA GLY A 132 40.81 22.93 -27.53
C GLY A 132 41.36 22.19 -28.77
N LEU A 133 41.19 20.87 -28.81
CA LEU A 133 41.52 20.05 -29.99
C LEU A 133 40.26 19.80 -30.82
N PHE A 134 40.42 19.79 -32.13
CA PHE A 134 39.35 19.38 -33.03
C PHE A 134 39.46 17.89 -33.35
N ILE A 135 38.32 17.25 -33.60
CA ILE A 135 38.27 15.84 -34.04
C ILE A 135 39.08 15.59 -35.34
N ASN A 136 39.27 16.62 -36.16
CA ASN A 136 40.07 16.56 -37.40
C ASN A 136 41.57 16.55 -37.16
N GLU A 137 42.03 16.93 -35.96
CA GLU A 137 43.44 16.91 -35.57
C GLU A 137 43.86 15.52 -35.07
N LEU A 138 42.92 14.62 -34.82
CA LEU A 138 43.19 13.20 -34.62
C LEU A 138 43.46 12.55 -35.98
N SER A 139 44.55 11.79 -36.08
CA SER A 139 44.92 11.10 -37.32
C SER A 139 43.87 10.05 -37.70
N MET A 140 43.48 10.03 -38.98
CA MET A 140 42.60 9.00 -39.54
C MET A 140 43.30 7.63 -39.70
N HIS A 141 44.62 7.61 -39.60
CA HIS A 141 45.43 6.39 -39.72
C HIS A 141 45.67 5.70 -38.36
N ASP A 142 45.14 6.28 -37.29
CA ASP A 142 45.27 5.79 -35.91
C ASP A 142 43.89 5.42 -35.33
N TYR A 143 43.89 4.57 -34.30
CA TYR A 143 42.66 4.05 -33.66
C TYR A 143 42.03 5.03 -32.66
N SER A 144 42.68 6.16 -32.39
CA SER A 144 42.29 7.12 -31.36
C SER A 144 40.93 7.76 -31.61
N ARG A 145 40.67 8.18 -32.85
CA ARG A 145 39.38 8.73 -33.27
C ARG A 145 38.26 7.69 -33.16
N GLU A 146 38.50 6.47 -33.62
CA GLU A 146 37.50 5.38 -33.58
C GLU A 146 37.18 4.97 -32.15
N THR A 147 38.20 4.87 -31.30
CA THR A 147 38.06 4.50 -29.88
C THR A 147 37.23 5.53 -29.13
N LEU A 148 37.51 6.82 -29.33
CA LEU A 148 36.77 7.90 -28.68
C LEU A 148 35.28 7.89 -29.04
N LEU A 149 34.96 7.70 -30.32
CA LEU A 149 33.58 7.64 -30.79
C LEU A 149 32.83 6.41 -30.24
N ALA A 150 33.49 5.25 -30.24
CA ALA A 150 32.91 4.02 -29.69
C ALA A 150 32.65 4.14 -28.17
N GLN A 151 33.59 4.71 -27.42
CA GLN A 151 33.42 4.96 -25.98
C GLN A 151 32.26 5.90 -25.69
N SER A 152 32.13 6.99 -26.45
CA SER A 152 31.01 7.93 -26.32
C SER A 152 29.66 7.24 -26.56
N GLN A 153 29.57 6.42 -27.61
CA GLN A 153 28.34 5.64 -27.87
C GLN A 153 28.00 4.71 -26.71
N GLN A 154 28.97 3.94 -26.23
CA GLN A 154 28.76 2.99 -25.14
C GLN A 154 28.38 3.69 -23.83
N TYR A 155 28.96 4.86 -23.57
CA TYR A 155 28.62 5.70 -22.42
C TYR A 155 27.16 6.15 -22.47
N ILE A 156 26.71 6.65 -23.62
CA ILE A 156 25.31 7.08 -23.82
C ILE A 156 24.34 5.90 -23.63
N GLU A 157 24.63 4.75 -24.22
CA GLU A 157 23.79 3.55 -24.09
C GLU A 157 23.65 3.09 -22.63
N THR A 158 24.76 3.10 -21.89
CA THR A 158 24.80 2.74 -20.47
C THR A 158 23.98 3.74 -19.65
N ARG A 159 24.15 5.05 -19.93
CA ARG A 159 23.42 6.12 -19.24
C ARG A 159 21.91 6.05 -19.49
N ILE A 160 21.47 5.79 -20.73
CA ILE A 160 20.05 5.58 -21.06
C ILE A 160 19.50 4.36 -20.33
N SER A 161 20.26 3.26 -20.29
CA SER A 161 19.87 2.02 -19.60
C SER A 161 19.70 2.23 -18.09
N LEU A 162 20.61 2.99 -17.47
CA LEU A 162 20.54 3.38 -16.06
C LEU A 162 19.27 4.20 -15.79
N ASN A 163 19.05 5.27 -16.57
CA ASN A 163 17.87 6.11 -16.44
C ASN A 163 16.56 5.32 -16.60
N SER A 164 16.52 4.37 -17.55
CA SER A 164 15.37 3.48 -17.74
C SER A 164 15.14 2.56 -16.54
N LEU A 165 16.21 2.03 -15.94
CA LEU A 165 16.14 1.18 -14.75
C LEU A 165 15.65 1.96 -13.53
N GLU A 166 16.13 3.18 -13.32
CA GLU A 166 15.65 4.05 -12.24
C GLU A 166 14.17 4.39 -12.39
N ALA A 167 13.74 4.76 -13.61
CA ALA A 167 12.34 5.05 -13.89
C ALA A 167 11.45 3.82 -13.59
N LYS A 168 11.88 2.62 -14.02
CA LYS A 168 11.18 1.36 -13.73
C LYS A 168 11.15 1.07 -12.23
N SER A 169 12.25 1.28 -11.51
CA SER A 169 12.32 1.10 -10.06
C SER A 169 11.35 2.02 -9.32
N LYS A 170 11.28 3.31 -9.72
CA LYS A 170 10.32 4.28 -9.17
C LYS A 170 8.87 3.83 -9.38
N ILE A 171 8.53 3.34 -10.57
CA ILE A 171 7.19 2.80 -10.87
C ILE A 171 6.90 1.53 -10.06
N LEU A 172 7.87 0.62 -9.96
CA LEU A 172 7.72 -0.62 -9.17
C LEU A 172 7.43 -0.29 -7.70
N ASN A 173 8.15 0.68 -7.13
CA ASN A 173 7.95 1.11 -5.75
C ASN A 173 6.58 1.75 -5.53
N SER A 174 6.10 2.57 -6.47
CA SER A 174 4.76 3.17 -6.38
C SER A 174 3.64 2.11 -6.50
N GLN A 175 3.84 1.08 -7.33
CA GLN A 175 2.93 -0.06 -7.42
C GLN A 175 2.94 -0.89 -6.14
N LEU A 176 4.12 -1.17 -5.56
CA LEU A 176 4.27 -1.95 -4.34
C LEU A 176 3.56 -1.28 -3.15
N THR A 177 3.74 0.04 -2.99
CA THR A 177 3.04 0.82 -1.95
C THR A 177 1.53 0.82 -2.15
N SER A 178 1.06 0.91 -3.40
CA SER A 178 -0.37 0.83 -3.73
C SER A 178 -0.94 -0.55 -3.42
N LEU A 179 -0.22 -1.63 -3.76
CA LEU A 179 -0.61 -3.00 -3.45
C LEU A 179 -0.66 -3.25 -1.94
N ASP A 180 0.31 -2.73 -1.18
CA ASP A 180 0.29 -2.82 0.28
C ASP A 180 -0.90 -2.08 0.89
N ALA A 181 -1.27 -0.91 0.35
CA ALA A 181 -2.45 -0.18 0.79
C ALA A 181 -3.75 -0.96 0.52
N ILE A 182 -3.89 -1.55 -0.67
CA ILE A 182 -5.03 -2.39 -1.03
C ILE A 182 -5.10 -3.61 -0.12
N LYS A 183 -3.97 -4.31 0.06
CA LYS A 183 -3.87 -5.49 0.92
C LYS A 183 -4.27 -5.18 2.37
N LYS A 184 -3.82 -4.06 2.93
CA LYS A 184 -4.21 -3.63 4.29
C LYS A 184 -5.72 -3.35 4.38
N LYS A 185 -6.32 -2.71 3.37
CA LYS A 185 -7.78 -2.49 3.33
C LYS A 185 -8.54 -3.82 3.24
N THR A 186 -8.12 -4.73 2.38
CA THR A 186 -8.71 -6.06 2.26
C THR A 186 -8.60 -6.85 3.56
N ASP A 187 -7.42 -6.88 4.19
CA ASP A 187 -7.21 -7.55 5.48
C ASP A 187 -8.12 -6.95 6.57
N SER A 188 -8.26 -5.62 6.62
CA SER A 188 -9.16 -4.94 7.56
C SER A 188 -10.63 -5.35 7.37
N LEU A 189 -11.11 -5.45 6.12
CA LEU A 189 -12.48 -5.88 5.82
C LEU A 189 -12.71 -7.34 6.21
N VAL A 190 -11.74 -8.22 5.96
CA VAL A 190 -11.83 -9.63 6.36
C VAL A 190 -11.91 -9.76 7.88
N TYR A 191 -11.10 -9.00 8.63
CA TYR A 191 -11.12 -9.01 10.09
C TYR A 191 -12.38 -8.39 10.71
N GLN A 192 -13.14 -7.60 9.95
CA GLN A 192 -14.47 -7.11 10.36
C GLN A 192 -15.55 -8.19 10.23
N MET A 193 -15.40 -9.12 9.27
CA MET A 193 -16.37 -10.20 9.04
C MET A 193 -16.09 -11.45 9.88
N ILE A 194 -14.80 -11.78 10.09
CA ILE A 194 -14.35 -13.02 10.71
C ILE A 194 -13.27 -12.70 11.75
N PRO A 195 -13.20 -13.42 12.88
CA PRO A 195 -12.17 -13.15 13.86
C PRO A 195 -10.74 -13.33 13.32
N LYS A 196 -9.80 -12.52 13.80
CA LYS A 196 -8.39 -12.52 13.37
C LYS A 196 -7.72 -13.89 13.48
N SER A 197 -7.94 -14.63 14.56
CA SER A 197 -7.38 -15.97 14.76
C SER A 197 -7.84 -16.96 13.70
N VAL A 198 -9.09 -16.84 13.26
CA VAL A 198 -9.69 -17.71 12.25
C VAL A 198 -9.31 -17.26 10.83
N ALA A 199 -9.34 -15.96 10.57
CA ALA A 199 -8.96 -15.37 9.28
C ALA A 199 -7.50 -15.68 8.91
N THR A 200 -6.58 -15.64 9.88
CA THR A 200 -5.16 -16.00 9.66
C THR A 200 -4.98 -17.48 9.30
N ARG A 201 -5.72 -18.38 9.97
CA ARG A 201 -5.72 -19.82 9.65
C ARG A 201 -6.27 -20.11 8.26
N LEU A 202 -7.41 -19.51 7.90
CA LEU A 202 -7.97 -19.61 6.55
C LEU A 202 -7.00 -19.09 5.47
N ARG A 203 -6.31 -17.98 5.76
CA ARG A 203 -5.30 -17.40 4.85
C ARG A 203 -4.09 -18.32 4.66
N ASN A 204 -3.72 -19.10 5.68
CA ASN A 204 -2.65 -20.09 5.59
C ASN A 204 -3.06 -21.37 4.83
N GLY A 205 -4.28 -21.42 4.29
CA GLY A 205 -4.78 -22.55 3.50
C GLY A 205 -5.37 -23.68 4.35
N GLU A 206 -5.63 -23.45 5.64
CA GLU A 206 -6.37 -24.44 6.45
C GLU A 206 -7.82 -24.52 5.98
N GLY A 207 -8.29 -25.74 5.67
CA GLY A 207 -9.67 -25.96 5.27
C GLY A 207 -10.67 -25.62 6.39
N SER A 208 -11.87 -25.19 6.01
CA SER A 208 -12.92 -24.75 6.95
C SER A 208 -13.25 -25.77 8.04
N MET A 209 -13.10 -27.06 7.76
CA MET A 209 -13.32 -28.15 8.73
C MET A 209 -12.27 -28.18 9.86
N ASN A 210 -11.02 -27.82 9.57
CA ASN A 210 -9.96 -27.77 10.58
C ASN A 210 -10.13 -26.56 11.52
N THR A 211 -10.90 -25.56 11.10
CA THR A 211 -11.22 -24.36 11.87
C THR A 211 -12.35 -24.59 12.89
N CYS A 212 -13.06 -25.71 12.80
CA CYS A 212 -14.07 -26.10 13.78
C CYS A 212 -13.42 -26.41 15.13
N GLU A 213 -13.83 -25.70 16.17
CA GLU A 213 -13.29 -25.85 17.53
C GLU A 213 -14.45 -25.97 18.53
N ALA A 214 -14.32 -26.93 19.46
CA ALA A 214 -15.23 -27.09 20.58
C ALA A 214 -14.75 -26.25 21.76
N PHE A 215 -15.61 -25.39 22.27
CA PHE A 215 -15.37 -24.56 23.44
C PHE A 215 -16.19 -25.09 24.61
N GLU A 216 -15.54 -25.46 25.71
CA GLU A 216 -16.18 -26.10 26.86
C GLU A 216 -17.05 -25.14 27.68
N CYS A 217 -16.63 -23.87 27.78
CA CYS A 217 -17.34 -22.86 28.54
C CYS A 217 -17.33 -21.54 27.78
N VAL A 218 -18.52 -21.13 27.35
CA VAL A 218 -18.77 -19.91 26.60
C VAL A 218 -20.03 -19.27 27.15
N THR A 219 -20.04 -17.94 27.26
CA THR A 219 -21.25 -17.19 27.63
C THR A 219 -21.80 -16.49 26.40
N MET A 220 -23.09 -16.70 26.16
CA MET A 220 -23.86 -16.21 25.02
C MET A 220 -24.93 -15.24 25.50
N LEU A 221 -25.21 -14.23 24.68
CA LEU A 221 -26.27 -13.25 24.90
C LEU A 221 -27.08 -13.07 23.62
N PHE A 222 -28.38 -13.29 23.72
CA PHE A 222 -29.36 -12.87 22.71
C PHE A 222 -30.14 -11.66 23.23
N SER A 223 -30.33 -10.67 22.37
CA SER A 223 -31.22 -9.56 22.64
C SER A 223 -32.17 -9.31 21.47
N ASP A 224 -33.36 -8.81 21.79
CA ASP A 224 -34.42 -8.56 20.82
C ASP A 224 -35.21 -7.29 21.20
N ILE A 225 -35.76 -6.59 20.20
CA ILE A 225 -36.54 -5.37 20.42
C ILE A 225 -38.01 -5.74 20.65
N VAL A 226 -38.58 -5.23 21.73
CA VAL A 226 -39.98 -5.51 22.07
C VAL A 226 -40.90 -4.86 21.04
N GLY A 227 -41.67 -5.68 20.32
CA GLY A 227 -42.68 -5.19 19.37
C GLY A 227 -42.11 -4.68 18.05
N PHE A 228 -40.90 -5.07 17.68
CA PHE A 228 -40.24 -4.63 16.44
C PHE A 228 -41.08 -4.84 15.17
N THR A 229 -41.77 -5.97 15.05
CA THR A 229 -42.64 -6.25 13.90
C THR A 229 -43.75 -5.21 13.76
N THR A 230 -44.32 -4.76 14.88
CA THR A 230 -45.36 -3.72 14.91
C THR A 230 -44.78 -2.35 14.54
N ILE A 231 -43.58 -2.04 15.04
CA ILE A 231 -42.85 -0.81 14.70
C ILE A 231 -42.52 -0.79 13.20
N CYS A 232 -42.00 -1.88 12.64
CA CYS A 232 -41.71 -2.03 11.21
C CYS A 232 -42.95 -1.91 10.33
N SER A 233 -44.09 -2.42 10.79
CA SER A 233 -45.36 -2.30 10.06
C SER A 233 -45.90 -0.86 10.04
N SER A 234 -45.48 -0.03 11.00
CA SER A 234 -45.96 1.36 11.15
C SER A 234 -45.03 2.40 10.50
N LEU A 235 -43.75 2.05 10.31
CA LEU A 235 -42.71 2.94 9.78
C LEU A 235 -42.48 2.75 8.28
N ARG A 236 -41.96 3.80 7.62
CA ARG A 236 -41.50 3.66 6.23
C ARG A 236 -40.21 2.85 6.19
N PRO A 237 -39.97 2.02 5.15
CA PRO A 237 -38.76 1.19 5.08
C PRO A 237 -37.42 1.94 5.30
N PRO A 238 -37.20 3.16 4.77
CA PRO A 238 -35.96 3.90 5.05
C PRO A 238 -35.78 4.29 6.52
N GLN A 239 -36.88 4.54 7.25
CA GLN A 239 -36.84 4.89 8.67
C GLN A 239 -36.50 3.68 9.53
N VAL A 240 -36.98 2.49 9.16
CA VAL A 240 -36.61 1.22 9.81
C VAL A 240 -35.12 0.95 9.65
N VAL A 241 -34.57 1.16 8.45
CA VAL A 241 -33.13 0.99 8.20
C VAL A 241 -32.30 1.99 9.02
N LYS A 242 -32.73 3.27 9.10
CA LYS A 242 -32.06 4.26 9.95
C LYS A 242 -32.07 3.82 11.43
N LEU A 243 -33.22 3.38 11.94
CA LEU A 243 -33.37 2.91 13.32
C LEU A 243 -32.44 1.74 13.63
N LEU A 244 -32.36 0.73 12.75
CA LEU A 244 -31.48 -0.42 12.92
C LEU A 244 -29.99 -0.02 12.84
N ASN A 245 -29.62 0.87 11.92
CA ASN A 245 -28.25 1.36 11.82
C ASN A 245 -27.82 2.14 13.06
N ASP A 246 -28.69 3.01 13.59
CA ASP A 246 -28.45 3.76 14.82
C ASP A 246 -28.27 2.81 16.01
N LEU A 247 -29.13 1.78 16.10
CA LEU A 247 -29.03 0.73 17.13
C LEU A 247 -27.72 -0.05 17.03
N TYR A 248 -27.38 -0.54 15.85
CA TYR A 248 -26.16 -1.32 15.63
C TYR A 248 -24.89 -0.49 15.82
N THR A 249 -24.90 0.79 15.50
CA THR A 249 -23.76 1.68 15.77
C THR A 249 -23.49 1.78 17.26
N VAL A 250 -24.53 1.94 18.08
CA VAL A 250 -24.40 1.97 19.54
C VAL A 250 -23.94 0.61 20.06
N PHE A 251 -24.55 -0.49 19.61
CA PHE A 251 -24.19 -1.82 20.10
C PHE A 251 -22.79 -2.27 19.68
N ASP A 252 -22.38 -2.00 18.44
CA ASP A 252 -21.04 -2.32 17.95
C ASP A 252 -19.97 -1.54 18.74
N PHE A 253 -20.24 -0.29 19.10
CA PHE A 253 -19.37 0.46 20.03
C PHE A 253 -19.26 -0.21 21.40
N LEU A 254 -20.38 -0.69 21.96
CA LEU A 254 -20.40 -1.38 23.26
C LEU A 254 -19.69 -2.74 23.20
N VAL A 255 -19.78 -3.45 22.07
CA VAL A 255 -19.06 -4.71 21.81
C VAL A 255 -17.56 -4.49 21.89
N ASP A 256 -17.05 -3.42 21.25
CA ASP A 256 -15.64 -3.06 21.28
C ASP A 256 -15.17 -2.68 22.69
N GLN A 257 -15.97 -1.92 23.45
CA GLN A 257 -15.64 -1.53 24.83
C GLN A 257 -15.56 -2.74 25.79
N ASN A 258 -16.48 -3.70 25.65
CA ASN A 258 -16.56 -4.88 26.51
C ASN A 258 -15.68 -6.05 26.03
N ALA A 259 -15.01 -5.90 24.87
CA ALA A 259 -14.16 -6.91 24.26
C ALA A 259 -14.85 -8.28 24.16
N VAL A 260 -16.06 -8.26 23.58
CA VAL A 260 -16.91 -9.42 23.26
C VAL A 260 -17.00 -9.57 21.74
N TYR A 261 -17.46 -10.72 21.25
CA TYR A 261 -17.53 -10.99 19.80
C TYR A 261 -18.98 -11.00 19.32
N LYS A 262 -19.26 -10.20 18.29
CA LYS A 262 -20.56 -10.17 17.58
C LYS A 262 -20.63 -11.34 16.61
N VAL A 263 -21.70 -12.13 16.71
CA VAL A 263 -22.02 -13.20 15.77
C VAL A 263 -23.02 -12.68 14.74
N GLU A 264 -23.00 -13.21 13.52
CA GLU A 264 -23.96 -12.84 12.49
C GLU A 264 -25.39 -13.18 12.93
N THR A 265 -26.29 -12.19 12.86
CA THR A 265 -27.71 -12.34 13.19
C THR A 265 -28.60 -11.97 12.03
N VAL A 266 -29.87 -12.36 12.14
CA VAL A 266 -30.93 -12.06 11.16
C VAL A 266 -31.97 -11.18 11.84
N GLY A 267 -32.30 -10.04 11.22
CA GLY A 267 -33.38 -9.15 11.70
C GLY A 267 -32.92 -8.13 12.73
N ASP A 268 -33.67 -8.02 13.82
CA ASP A 268 -33.49 -7.15 14.98
C ASP A 268 -32.84 -7.84 16.19
N ALA A 269 -32.70 -9.17 16.11
CA ALA A 269 -31.95 -9.93 17.09
C ALA A 269 -30.46 -9.58 17.04
N TYR A 270 -29.84 -9.41 18.20
CA TYR A 270 -28.40 -9.18 18.34
C TYR A 270 -27.78 -10.30 19.18
N PHE A 271 -26.79 -11.00 18.62
CA PHE A 271 -26.19 -12.19 19.20
C PHE A 271 -24.71 -11.92 19.47
N ILE A 272 -24.33 -12.02 20.74
CA ILE A 272 -22.96 -11.78 21.19
C ILE A 272 -22.48 -13.01 21.96
N VAL A 273 -21.19 -13.26 21.83
CA VAL A 273 -20.51 -14.32 22.56
C VAL A 273 -19.21 -13.83 23.21
N ALA A 274 -18.90 -14.38 24.38
CA ALA A 274 -17.61 -14.23 25.04
C ALA A 274 -17.04 -15.60 25.43
N GLY A 275 -15.71 -15.74 25.35
CA GLY A 275 -15.02 -17.03 25.52
C GLY A 275 -14.79 -17.77 24.19
N CYS A 276 -15.30 -17.22 23.10
CA CYS A 276 -15.12 -17.67 21.72
C CYS A 276 -14.96 -16.43 20.82
N PRO A 277 -14.02 -16.38 19.87
CA PRO A 277 -13.02 -17.40 19.52
C PRO A 277 -11.81 -17.42 20.46
N LEU A 278 -11.63 -16.39 21.28
CA LEU A 278 -10.55 -16.33 22.28
C LEU A 278 -11.08 -16.85 23.61
N ARG A 279 -10.47 -17.93 24.11
CA ARG A 279 -10.78 -18.54 25.41
C ARG A 279 -10.37 -17.56 26.53
N GLY A 280 -11.24 -17.35 27.52
CA GLY A 280 -10.93 -16.51 28.66
C GLY A 280 -11.88 -16.73 29.83
N SER A 281 -11.35 -16.78 31.05
CA SER A 281 -12.10 -17.12 32.27
C SER A 281 -13.21 -16.13 32.65
N ASN A 282 -13.14 -14.89 32.15
CA ASN A 282 -14.04 -13.81 32.56
C ASN A 282 -15.20 -13.60 31.56
N HIS A 283 -15.53 -14.61 30.75
CA HIS A 283 -16.56 -14.52 29.71
C HIS A 283 -17.94 -14.11 30.27
N ALA A 284 -18.35 -14.68 31.41
CA ALA A 284 -19.64 -14.38 32.02
C ALA A 284 -19.74 -12.93 32.51
N LEU A 285 -18.66 -12.40 33.10
CA LEU A 285 -18.62 -11.03 33.59
C LEU A 285 -18.74 -10.03 32.43
N LYS A 286 -17.98 -10.25 31.35
CA LYS A 286 -18.02 -9.41 30.15
C LYS A 286 -19.41 -9.35 29.52
N ILE A 287 -20.08 -10.50 29.41
CA ILE A 287 -21.43 -10.56 28.85
C ILE A 287 -22.45 -9.89 29.77
N CYS A 288 -22.36 -10.07 31.08
CA CYS A 288 -23.26 -9.40 32.01
C CYS A 288 -23.05 -7.88 32.05
N ASP A 289 -21.80 -7.41 31.97
CA ASP A 289 -21.50 -5.98 31.85
C ASP A 289 -22.04 -5.41 30.53
N MET A 290 -21.83 -6.12 29.42
CA MET A 290 -22.42 -5.81 28.12
C MET A 290 -23.96 -5.76 28.16
N ALA A 291 -24.60 -6.73 28.82
CA ALA A 291 -26.06 -6.77 28.95
C ALA A 291 -26.61 -5.53 29.64
N PHE A 292 -25.96 -5.08 30.72
CA PHE A 292 -26.36 -3.84 31.37
C PHE A 292 -26.12 -2.61 30.47
N ASP A 293 -25.00 -2.59 29.75
CA ASP A 293 -24.65 -1.49 28.86
C ASP A 293 -25.64 -1.37 27.69
N MET A 294 -26.10 -2.49 27.14
CA MET A 294 -27.11 -2.50 26.08
C MET A 294 -28.47 -1.99 26.57
N VAL A 295 -28.89 -2.38 27.78
CA VAL A 295 -30.15 -1.90 28.39
C VAL A 295 -30.08 -0.39 28.67
N ASP A 296 -28.93 0.11 29.13
CA ASP A 296 -28.73 1.55 29.32
C ASP A 296 -28.67 2.29 27.96
N GLY A 297 -28.03 1.69 26.96
CA GLY A 297 -27.86 2.25 25.62
C GLY A 297 -29.17 2.38 24.86
N ILE A 298 -30.04 1.37 24.90
CA ILE A 298 -31.32 1.41 24.18
C ILE A 298 -32.28 2.46 24.76
N SER A 299 -32.16 2.78 26.05
CA SER A 299 -32.97 3.83 26.69
C SER A 299 -32.74 5.24 26.11
N ILE A 300 -31.66 5.43 25.34
CA ILE A 300 -31.31 6.70 24.70
C ILE A 300 -31.95 6.80 23.31
N LEU A 301 -32.18 5.66 22.66
CA LEU A 301 -32.81 5.58 21.35
C LEU A 301 -34.33 5.70 21.50
N ARG A 302 -34.92 6.51 20.61
CA ARG A 302 -36.36 6.74 20.57
C ARG A 302 -36.94 6.13 19.31
N ASP A 303 -38.12 5.56 19.45
CA ASP A 303 -38.93 5.17 18.30
C ASP A 303 -39.38 6.42 17.54
N PHE A 304 -39.16 6.42 16.22
CA PHE A 304 -39.60 7.48 15.30
C PHE A 304 -41.13 7.56 15.19
N SER A 305 -41.86 6.48 15.47
CA SER A 305 -43.33 6.44 15.37
C SER A 305 -44.01 6.97 16.64
N SER A 306 -43.68 6.38 17.80
CA SER A 306 -44.37 6.68 19.06
C SER A 306 -43.69 7.78 19.89
N GLY A 307 -42.42 8.13 19.60
CA GLY A 307 -41.62 9.04 20.43
C GLY A 307 -41.25 8.48 21.81
N LYS A 308 -41.60 7.21 22.06
CA LYS A 308 -41.28 6.46 23.28
C LYS A 308 -39.86 5.87 23.18
N ASN A 309 -39.27 5.57 24.33
CA ASN A 309 -38.01 4.85 24.38
C ASN A 309 -38.23 3.42 23.90
N LEU A 310 -37.26 2.88 23.17
CA LEU A 310 -37.27 1.47 22.79
C LEU A 310 -37.06 0.59 24.03
N GLU A 311 -37.75 -0.54 24.05
CA GLU A 311 -37.60 -1.56 25.07
C GLU A 311 -36.93 -2.80 24.47
N MET A 312 -36.10 -3.47 25.26
CA MET A 312 -35.34 -4.63 24.82
C MET A 312 -35.53 -5.81 25.77
N ARG A 313 -35.53 -7.01 25.22
CA ARG A 313 -35.36 -8.27 25.95
C ARG A 313 -33.91 -8.71 25.86
N VAL A 314 -33.37 -9.19 26.96
CA VAL A 314 -32.01 -9.77 27.00
C VAL A 314 -32.05 -11.11 27.70
N GLY A 315 -31.47 -12.13 27.06
CA GLY A 315 -31.29 -13.48 27.60
C GLY A 315 -29.83 -13.90 27.54
N CYS A 316 -29.29 -14.39 28.66
CA CYS A 316 -27.90 -14.85 28.76
C CYS A 316 -27.81 -16.29 29.26
N HIS A 317 -26.97 -17.08 28.62
CA HIS A 317 -26.72 -18.47 29.01
C HIS A 317 -25.25 -18.84 28.85
N SER A 318 -24.77 -19.77 29.69
CA SER A 318 -23.40 -20.27 29.64
C SER A 318 -23.38 -21.78 29.48
N GLY A 319 -22.57 -22.27 28.56
CA GLY A 319 -22.43 -23.70 28.27
C GLY A 319 -21.42 -23.98 27.15
N PRO A 320 -21.16 -25.26 26.87
CA PRO A 320 -20.28 -25.67 25.78
C PRO A 320 -20.92 -25.39 24.40
N VAL A 321 -20.12 -24.98 23.43
CA VAL A 321 -20.54 -24.72 22.04
C VAL A 321 -19.47 -25.18 21.07
N VAL A 322 -19.88 -25.47 19.84
CA VAL A 322 -18.95 -25.73 18.73
C VAL A 322 -18.99 -24.52 17.81
N ALA A 323 -17.84 -23.94 17.47
CA ALA A 323 -17.79 -22.81 16.56
C ALA A 323 -16.94 -23.17 15.34
N GLY A 324 -17.34 -22.69 14.16
CA GLY A 324 -16.68 -23.02 12.90
C GLY A 324 -17.03 -22.06 11.78
N VAL A 325 -16.29 -22.15 10.69
CA VAL A 325 -16.54 -21.34 9.48
C VAL A 325 -17.36 -22.15 8.49
N ILE A 326 -18.49 -21.59 8.06
CA ILE A 326 -19.36 -22.18 7.05
C ILE A 326 -19.22 -21.42 5.73
N GLY A 327 -19.21 -22.15 4.62
CA GLY A 327 -19.29 -21.59 3.28
C GLY A 327 -17.93 -21.25 2.68
N ASN A 328 -17.72 -21.64 1.42
CA ASN A 328 -16.46 -21.38 0.70
C ASN A 328 -16.42 -19.99 0.06
N LYS A 329 -17.54 -19.53 -0.52
CA LYS A 329 -17.61 -18.24 -1.24
C LYS A 329 -17.87 -17.06 -0.31
N MET A 330 -18.68 -17.27 0.72
CA MET A 330 -18.99 -16.28 1.75
C MET A 330 -18.78 -16.96 3.11
N PRO A 331 -17.54 -16.97 3.62
CA PRO A 331 -17.23 -17.61 4.88
C PRO A 331 -17.88 -16.85 6.04
N ARG A 332 -18.61 -17.58 6.88
CA ARG A 332 -19.31 -17.05 8.06
C ARG A 332 -18.88 -17.81 9.30
N TYR A 333 -18.50 -17.08 10.35
CA TYR A 333 -18.17 -17.70 11.62
C TYR A 333 -19.44 -17.89 12.44
N CYS A 334 -19.85 -19.14 12.63
CA CYS A 334 -21.10 -19.50 13.27
C CYS A 334 -20.86 -20.38 14.49
N LEU A 335 -21.78 -20.28 15.45
CA LEU A 335 -21.80 -21.10 16.66
C LEU A 335 -22.96 -22.09 16.57
N PHE A 336 -22.70 -23.31 17.01
CA PHE A 336 -23.61 -24.44 16.95
C PHE A 336 -23.72 -25.15 18.28
N GLY A 337 -24.85 -25.80 18.48
CA GLY A 337 -25.12 -26.68 19.61
C GLY A 337 -26.38 -26.31 20.38
N HIS A 338 -26.84 -27.25 21.21
CA HIS A 338 -28.07 -27.14 21.99
C HIS A 338 -28.15 -25.86 22.83
N ASN A 339 -27.01 -25.40 23.36
CA ASN A 339 -26.94 -24.23 24.22
C ASN A 339 -27.23 -22.91 23.47
N VAL A 340 -27.03 -22.85 22.15
CA VAL A 340 -27.38 -21.67 21.33
C VAL A 340 -28.90 -21.48 21.34
N GLY A 341 -29.66 -22.51 20.94
CA GLY A 341 -31.12 -22.48 20.96
C GLY A 341 -31.71 -22.37 22.38
N LEU A 342 -30.99 -22.84 23.40
CA LEU A 342 -31.38 -22.60 24.79
C LEU A 342 -31.26 -21.12 25.18
N THR A 343 -30.21 -20.43 24.71
CA THR A 343 -30.02 -19.00 24.94
C THR A 343 -31.13 -18.17 24.30
N GLU A 344 -31.54 -18.53 23.08
CA GLU A 344 -32.71 -17.94 22.41
C GLU A 344 -33.98 -18.08 23.26
N LYS A 345 -34.24 -19.27 23.83
CA LYS A 345 -35.38 -19.48 24.76
C LYS A 345 -35.29 -18.60 26.01
N PHE A 346 -34.09 -18.33 26.54
CA PHE A 346 -33.91 -17.40 27.66
C PHE A 346 -34.24 -15.96 27.26
N GLU A 347 -33.91 -15.52 26.04
CA GLU A 347 -34.30 -14.22 25.50
C GLU A 347 -35.84 -14.14 25.37
N SER A 348 -36.46 -15.10 24.69
CA SER A 348 -37.88 -14.99 24.33
C SER A 348 -38.82 -15.05 25.54
N ASN A 349 -38.37 -15.68 26.64
CA ASN A 349 -39.07 -15.70 27.93
C ASN A 349 -38.58 -14.62 28.91
N SER A 350 -37.77 -13.66 28.45
CA SER A 350 -37.36 -12.49 29.23
C SER A 350 -38.48 -11.45 29.30
N LEU A 351 -38.40 -10.58 30.31
CA LEU A 351 -39.29 -9.43 30.45
C LEU A 351 -38.63 -8.18 29.86
N PRO A 352 -39.42 -7.22 29.32
CA PRO A 352 -38.89 -5.96 28.81
C PRO A 352 -37.99 -5.26 29.85
N MET A 353 -36.85 -4.75 29.39
CA MET A 353 -35.85 -4.03 30.19
C MET A 353 -35.26 -4.82 31.37
N LYS A 354 -35.44 -6.15 31.41
CA LYS A 354 -34.83 -7.02 32.40
C LYS A 354 -33.88 -8.01 31.73
N ILE A 355 -32.75 -8.25 32.40
CA ILE A 355 -31.73 -9.19 31.91
C ILE A 355 -32.02 -10.56 32.53
N HIS A 356 -32.37 -11.53 31.70
CA HIS A 356 -32.66 -12.89 32.11
C HIS A 356 -31.40 -13.76 31.98
N ILE A 357 -31.00 -14.41 33.06
CA ILE A 357 -29.80 -15.26 33.10
C ILE A 357 -30.16 -16.69 33.52
N SER A 358 -29.47 -17.66 32.93
CA SER A 358 -29.55 -19.08 33.33
C SER A 358 -28.76 -19.38 34.62
N GLU A 359 -29.07 -20.50 35.27
CA GLU A 359 -28.33 -21.05 36.42
C GLU A 359 -26.83 -21.20 36.16
N ASN A 360 -26.45 -21.71 34.99
CA ASN A 360 -25.04 -21.88 34.61
C ASN A 360 -24.30 -20.53 34.56
N CYS A 361 -24.93 -19.51 33.98
CA CYS A 361 -24.36 -18.17 33.94
C CYS A 361 -24.24 -17.59 35.35
N ARG A 362 -25.26 -17.79 36.20
CA ARG A 362 -25.25 -17.33 37.59
C ARG A 362 -24.11 -17.92 38.41
N ALA A 363 -23.81 -19.20 38.22
CA ALA A 363 -22.74 -19.91 38.93
C ALA A 363 -21.35 -19.35 38.62
N LEU A 364 -21.16 -18.75 37.45
CA LEU A 364 -19.90 -18.15 37.01
C LEU A 364 -19.74 -16.68 37.45
N LEU A 365 -20.79 -16.06 37.99
CA LEU A 365 -20.78 -14.65 38.39
C LEU A 365 -20.32 -14.48 39.86
N PRO A 366 -19.44 -13.50 40.13
CA PRO A 366 -19.05 -13.18 41.50
C PRO A 366 -20.21 -12.57 42.30
N PRO A 367 -20.12 -12.53 43.65
CA PRO A 367 -21.19 -12.04 44.53
C PRO A 367 -21.56 -10.56 44.31
N GLN A 368 -20.70 -9.80 43.62
CA GLN A 368 -20.94 -8.38 43.26
C GLN A 368 -22.15 -8.18 42.33
N TYR A 369 -22.60 -9.24 41.65
CA TYR A 369 -23.78 -9.21 40.78
C TYR A 369 -25.01 -9.66 41.57
N ILE A 370 -25.99 -8.76 41.71
CA ILE A 370 -27.23 -9.00 42.43
C ILE A 370 -28.24 -9.65 41.49
N THR A 371 -28.71 -10.83 41.88
CA THR A 371 -29.58 -11.66 41.06
C THR A 371 -30.80 -12.12 41.84
N VAL A 372 -31.97 -12.11 41.21
CA VAL A 372 -33.23 -12.52 41.83
C VAL A 372 -33.74 -13.77 41.11
N GLU A 373 -33.98 -14.84 41.86
CA GLU A 373 -34.52 -16.09 41.29
C GLU A 373 -35.96 -15.89 40.79
N ARG A 374 -36.26 -16.43 39.60
CA ARG A 374 -37.61 -16.42 39.01
C ARG A 374 -38.33 -17.72 39.35
N LYS A 375 -39.38 -17.63 40.16
CA LYS A 375 -40.26 -18.75 40.54
C LYS A 375 -41.61 -18.62 39.85
N GLU A 376 -41.61 -18.68 38.53
CA GLU A 376 -42.82 -18.69 37.72
C GLU A 376 -43.18 -20.13 37.34
N GLU A 377 -44.45 -20.51 37.49
CA GLU A 377 -44.93 -21.84 37.11
C GLU A 377 -44.79 -22.07 35.60
N GLY A 378 -44.22 -23.23 35.23
CA GLY A 378 -43.99 -23.60 33.82
C GLY A 378 -42.81 -22.92 33.13
N LEU A 379 -42.15 -21.93 33.75
CA LEU A 379 -40.97 -21.27 33.15
C LEU A 379 -39.82 -22.26 32.96
N SER A 380 -39.53 -23.08 33.98
CA SER A 380 -38.46 -24.09 33.92
C SER A 380 -38.63 -25.03 32.73
N GLN A 381 -39.86 -25.47 32.42
CA GLN A 381 -40.11 -26.34 31.27
C GLN A 381 -39.88 -25.63 29.92
N LYS A 382 -40.16 -24.33 29.84
CA LYS A 382 -39.90 -23.51 28.63
C LYS A 382 -38.40 -23.25 28.41
N VAL A 383 -37.62 -23.14 29.49
CA VAL A 383 -36.15 -22.93 29.44
C VAL A 383 -35.35 -24.21 29.64
N GLY A 384 -35.87 -25.36 29.18
CA GLY A 384 -35.10 -26.61 29.14
C GLY A 384 -34.82 -27.26 30.51
N GLY A 385 -35.62 -26.98 31.52
CA GLY A 385 -35.53 -27.55 32.87
C GLY A 385 -34.56 -26.82 33.81
N LEU A 386 -33.90 -25.75 33.37
CA LEU A 386 -32.96 -24.99 34.17
C LEU A 386 -33.65 -23.96 35.07
N LYS A 387 -32.98 -23.55 36.15
CA LYS A 387 -33.43 -22.40 36.93
C LYS A 387 -33.09 -21.08 36.24
N SER A 388 -33.97 -20.12 36.45
CA SER A 388 -33.94 -18.80 35.83
C SER A 388 -33.74 -17.72 36.88
N TYR A 389 -32.92 -16.72 36.56
CA TYR A 389 -32.67 -15.57 37.44
C TYR A 389 -32.76 -14.27 36.65
N PHE A 390 -33.17 -13.18 37.30
CA PHE A 390 -32.99 -11.83 36.78
C PHE A 390 -31.72 -11.22 37.34
N LEU A 391 -30.90 -10.66 36.45
CA LEU A 391 -29.77 -9.84 36.83
C LEU A 391 -30.26 -8.40 37.03
N THR A 392 -30.14 -7.89 38.27
CA THR A 392 -30.75 -6.60 38.66
C THR A 392 -29.74 -5.47 38.68
N SER A 393 -28.61 -5.66 39.35
CA SER A 393 -27.58 -4.62 39.49
C SER A 393 -26.21 -5.21 39.79
N LYS A 394 -25.17 -4.38 39.63
CA LYS A 394 -23.79 -4.68 39.98
C LYS A 394 -23.26 -3.63 40.94
N GLU A 395 -22.61 -4.04 42.01
CA GLU A 395 -21.97 -3.13 42.96
C GLU A 395 -20.89 -2.29 42.27
N ASN A 396 -20.84 -0.98 42.56
CA ASN A 396 -19.87 -0.01 42.01
C ASN A 396 -19.88 0.22 40.47
N ARG A 397 -20.93 -0.20 39.74
CA ARG A 397 -21.05 0.09 38.31
C ARG A 397 -21.38 1.56 38.06
N LYS A 398 -20.59 2.22 37.21
CA LYS A 398 -20.93 3.55 36.67
C LYS A 398 -21.79 3.36 35.41
N PRO A 399 -23.02 3.89 35.35
CA PRO A 399 -23.83 3.81 34.15
C PRO A 399 -23.17 4.59 33.00
N ILE A 400 -23.40 4.16 31.76
CA ILE A 400 -22.83 4.84 30.59
C ILE A 400 -23.40 6.25 30.50
N LYS A 401 -22.51 7.22 30.26
CA LYS A 401 -22.91 8.62 30.08
C LYS A 401 -23.67 8.78 28.76
N LYS A 402 -24.90 9.28 28.84
CA LYS A 402 -25.75 9.56 27.67
C LYS A 402 -25.10 10.47 26.62
N GLN A 403 -24.16 11.33 27.03
CA GLN A 403 -23.41 12.21 26.13
C GLN A 403 -22.47 11.44 25.20
N THR A 404 -21.81 10.39 25.67
CA THR A 404 -20.90 9.57 24.85
C THR A 404 -21.65 8.86 23.72
N ILE A 405 -22.85 8.34 24.03
CA ILE A 405 -23.68 7.64 23.06
C ILE A 405 -24.28 8.61 22.04
N LYS A 406 -24.65 9.83 22.44
CA LYS A 406 -25.17 10.86 21.51
C LYS A 406 -24.13 11.35 20.50
N VAL A 407 -22.84 11.30 20.81
CA VAL A 407 -21.76 11.68 19.88
C VAL A 407 -21.57 10.63 18.78
N LEU A 408 -21.95 9.38 19.02
CA LEU A 408 -21.82 8.28 18.06
C LEU A 408 -22.95 8.26 17.02
N LEU A 409 -24.08 8.88 17.31
CA LEU A 409 -25.22 8.96 16.40
C LEU A 409 -25.02 10.16 15.45
N PRO A 410 -25.25 9.98 14.14
CA PRO A 410 -25.16 11.09 13.19
C PRO A 410 -26.16 12.18 13.58
N THR A 411 -25.66 13.41 13.78
CA THR A 411 -26.50 14.59 13.99
C THR A 411 -27.38 14.80 12.75
N ASP A 412 -28.66 15.15 12.95
CA ASP A 412 -29.69 15.29 11.90
C ASP A 412 -29.34 16.28 10.74
N SER A 413 -28.17 16.92 10.78
CA SER A 413 -27.63 17.76 9.70
C SER A 413 -26.98 16.98 8.53
N GLU A 414 -26.70 15.68 8.68
CA GLU A 414 -25.99 14.88 7.64
C GLU A 414 -26.87 13.84 6.93
N THR A 415 -28.16 13.75 7.25
CA THR A 415 -29.08 12.90 6.48
C THR A 415 -29.50 13.59 5.18
N PRO A 416 -29.50 12.90 4.02
CA PRO A 416 -30.05 13.48 2.80
C PRO A 416 -31.54 13.75 3.03
N LYS A 417 -31.95 15.02 2.84
CA LYS A 417 -33.36 15.40 2.82
C LYS A 417 -34.03 14.62 1.69
N VAL A 418 -34.89 13.67 2.06
CA VAL A 418 -35.77 12.98 1.10
C VAL A 418 -36.97 13.90 0.91
N ASP A 419 -36.87 14.81 -0.06
CA ASP A 419 -37.97 15.68 -0.46
C ASP A 419 -39.05 14.87 -1.18
N GLY A 420 -40.28 14.98 -0.69
CA GLY A 420 -41.42 14.30 -1.27
C GLY A 420 -42.73 14.69 -0.59
N GLU A 421 -43.22 15.89 -0.88
CA GLU A 421 -44.65 16.18 -0.84
C GLU A 421 -45.11 16.74 -2.19
N PRO A 422 -46.25 16.28 -2.73
CA PRO A 422 -46.83 16.81 -3.96
C PRO A 422 -47.79 17.94 -3.61
N ASN A 423 -47.59 19.13 -4.18
CA ASN A 423 -48.67 20.11 -4.30
C ASN A 423 -48.49 20.91 -5.59
N GLY A 424 -49.39 20.69 -6.53
CA GLY A 424 -49.60 21.58 -7.66
C GLY A 424 -50.45 22.78 -7.24
N LYS A 425 -50.06 23.97 -7.68
CA LYS A 425 -50.83 24.85 -8.57
C LYS A 425 -50.16 26.21 -8.70
N ASP A 426 -49.79 26.47 -9.96
CA ASP A 426 -49.99 27.69 -10.74
C ASP A 426 -49.32 29.03 -10.38
N LEU A 427 -48.79 29.62 -11.46
CA LEU A 427 -48.67 31.05 -11.81
C LEU A 427 -47.32 31.76 -11.58
N ASP A 428 -46.54 31.76 -12.66
CA ASP A 428 -46.37 32.88 -13.61
C ASP A 428 -45.03 33.64 -13.68
N SER A 429 -44.69 33.97 -14.94
CA SER A 429 -43.80 35.02 -15.45
C SER A 429 -42.26 34.80 -15.54
N SER A 430 -41.86 34.47 -16.77
CA SER A 430 -40.92 35.19 -17.68
C SER A 430 -39.41 35.36 -17.40
N ASN A 431 -38.65 34.99 -18.45
CA ASN A 431 -37.34 35.49 -18.96
C ASN A 431 -36.10 35.19 -18.10
N GLU A 432 -34.92 34.80 -18.62
CA GLU A 432 -34.26 35.09 -19.90
C GLU A 432 -33.08 34.09 -20.15
N GLU A 433 -32.73 33.91 -21.44
CA GLU A 433 -31.47 33.47 -22.12
C GLU A 433 -30.21 33.11 -21.28
N SER A 434 -29.27 32.20 -21.62
CA SER A 434 -28.75 31.67 -22.89
C SER A 434 -27.68 30.55 -22.64
N LYS A 435 -27.44 29.72 -23.67
CA LYS A 435 -26.24 28.95 -24.13
C LYS A 435 -25.02 28.86 -23.17
N GLU A 436 -24.31 27.74 -22.99
CA GLU A 436 -23.61 26.94 -24.01
C GLU A 436 -22.99 25.67 -23.35
N LYS A 437 -22.97 24.52 -24.04
CA LYS A 437 -22.21 23.30 -23.67
C LYS A 437 -21.17 23.01 -24.75
N PRO A 438 -19.95 22.56 -24.42
CA PRO A 438 -19.11 21.83 -25.36
C PRO A 438 -19.21 20.31 -25.14
N GLN A 439 -19.45 19.59 -26.24
CA GLN A 439 -19.16 18.17 -26.42
C GLN A 439 -17.67 17.98 -26.74
N LEU A 440 -17.06 16.89 -26.29
CA LEU A 440 -16.17 16.11 -27.16
C LEU A 440 -16.13 14.63 -26.73
N SER A 441 -16.12 13.78 -27.74
CA SER A 441 -16.28 12.33 -27.79
C SER A 441 -14.95 11.62 -28.10
N ILE A 442 -14.85 10.33 -27.75
CA ILE A 442 -14.07 9.24 -28.40
C ILE A 442 -14.75 7.94 -27.90
N LYS A 443 -15.62 7.26 -28.67
CA LYS A 443 -15.40 6.24 -29.73
C LYS A 443 -14.92 4.87 -29.19
N ASP A 444 -15.85 3.94 -29.07
CA ASP A 444 -15.61 2.49 -29.08
C ASP A 444 -16.05 1.93 -30.44
N ASN A 445 -15.18 1.14 -31.08
CA ASN A 445 -15.45 0.42 -32.32
C ASN A 445 -15.98 -0.99 -32.01
N GLU A 446 -17.12 -1.34 -32.60
CA GLU A 446 -17.60 -2.71 -32.76
C GLU A 446 -17.00 -3.32 -34.04
N ASP A 447 -16.59 -4.59 -33.98
CA ASP A 447 -16.53 -5.46 -35.15
C ASP A 447 -17.23 -6.79 -34.80
N ASN A 448 -18.17 -7.15 -35.68
CA ASN A 448 -19.03 -8.32 -35.65
C ASN A 448 -18.27 -9.63 -35.94
N SER A 449 -18.67 -10.73 -35.28
CA SER A 449 -19.16 -11.95 -35.97
C SER A 449 -19.44 -13.12 -35.00
N THR A 450 -20.72 -13.47 -34.87
CA THR A 450 -21.23 -14.76 -34.41
C THR A 450 -21.41 -15.72 -35.58
N PRO A 451 -21.32 -17.04 -35.34
CA PRO A 451 -22.28 -17.98 -35.91
C PRO A 451 -23.01 -18.81 -34.81
N SER A 452 -24.22 -19.25 -35.16
CA SER A 452 -25.23 -19.87 -34.29
C SER A 452 -25.16 -21.42 -34.28
N PRO A 453 -26.16 -22.16 -33.75
CA PRO A 453 -26.00 -23.06 -32.60
C PRO A 453 -26.01 -24.56 -32.97
N ALA A 454 -25.51 -25.41 -32.08
CA ALA A 454 -25.66 -26.85 -32.17
C ALA A 454 -26.31 -27.42 -30.89
N ASP A 455 -27.29 -28.29 -31.14
CA ASP A 455 -28.16 -29.02 -30.22
C ASP A 455 -27.44 -29.82 -29.13
N PHE A 456 -28.09 -29.99 -27.96
CA PHE A 456 -28.18 -31.23 -27.16
C PHE A 456 -29.14 -31.01 -25.95
N PRO A 457 -29.70 -32.07 -25.33
CA PRO A 457 -31.14 -32.22 -25.19
C PRO A 457 -31.72 -31.85 -23.82
N SER A 458 -33.02 -31.61 -23.84
CA SER A 458 -33.94 -31.48 -22.70
C SER A 458 -33.96 -32.72 -21.80
N ILE A 459 -33.77 -32.50 -20.49
CA ILE A 459 -34.17 -33.44 -19.44
C ILE A 459 -35.31 -32.78 -18.66
N ASP A 460 -36.50 -33.34 -18.85
CA ASP A 460 -37.66 -33.16 -17.97
C ASP A 460 -37.41 -33.87 -16.65
N THR A 461 -37.64 -33.19 -15.53
CA THR A 461 -38.22 -33.78 -14.31
C THR A 461 -38.86 -32.69 -13.45
N ASP A 462 -40.18 -32.63 -13.51
CA ASP A 462 -41.15 -32.38 -12.43
C ASP A 462 -40.93 -31.21 -11.47
N SER A 463 -41.56 -30.08 -11.80
CA SER A 463 -41.94 -29.04 -10.83
C SER A 463 -43.28 -29.40 -10.17
N GLN A 464 -43.23 -30.05 -9.01
CA GLN A 464 -44.30 -29.99 -8.01
C GLN A 464 -43.66 -29.76 -6.63
N TYR A 465 -44.36 -29.01 -5.77
CA TYR A 465 -43.94 -28.43 -4.49
C TYR A 465 -43.35 -27.01 -4.52
N CYS A 466 -44.15 -26.06 -5.02
CA CYS A 466 -44.21 -24.73 -4.40
C CYS A 466 -45.14 -24.83 -3.19
N GLY A 467 -44.56 -24.96 -1.99
CA GLY A 467 -45.25 -24.87 -0.71
C GLY A 467 -44.43 -24.00 0.24
N GLY A 468 -45.03 -22.91 0.74
CA GLY A 468 -44.37 -21.94 1.61
C GLY A 468 -43.77 -22.58 2.86
N PHE A 469 -42.49 -22.32 3.11
CA PHE A 469 -41.79 -22.78 4.30
C PHE A 469 -41.98 -21.78 5.45
N ASN A 470 -42.67 -22.23 6.50
CA ASN A 470 -42.85 -21.49 7.75
C ASN A 470 -41.57 -21.50 8.60
N HIS A 471 -41.37 -20.36 9.28
CA HIS A 471 -40.14 -19.82 9.86
C HIS A 471 -39.65 -20.47 11.18
N SER A 472 -40.17 -21.63 11.58
CA SER A 472 -39.81 -22.29 12.87
C SER A 472 -38.89 -23.50 12.74
N THR A 473 -38.63 -23.99 11.52
CA THR A 473 -37.93 -25.27 11.32
C THR A 473 -36.42 -25.11 11.11
N VAL A 474 -35.94 -23.91 10.78
CA VAL A 474 -34.51 -23.68 10.47
C VAL A 474 -33.62 -23.77 11.72
N CYS A 475 -34.15 -23.50 12.92
CA CYS A 475 -33.37 -23.58 14.16
C CYS A 475 -33.29 -24.98 14.81
N ASN A 476 -33.95 -26.01 14.26
CA ASN A 476 -33.87 -27.37 14.81
C ASN A 476 -32.98 -28.33 13.98
N LEU A 477 -32.32 -27.83 12.95
CA LEU A 477 -31.34 -28.58 12.15
C LEU A 477 -30.05 -27.79 11.87
N LEU A 478 -29.76 -26.79 12.72
CA LEU A 478 -28.52 -26.01 12.74
C LEU A 478 -27.99 -25.95 14.17
#